data_AF-A0A396HMN4-F1
#
_entry.id   AF-A0A396HMN4-F1
#
_cell.length_a   1.000
_cell.length_b   1.000
_cell.length_c   1.000
_cell.angle_alpha   90.00
_cell.angle_beta   90.00
_cell.angle_gamma   90.00
#
_symmetry.space_group_name_H-M   'P 1'
#
loop_
_entity.id
_entity.type
_entity.pdbx_description
1 polymer ?
#
loop_
_entity_poly.entity_id
_entity_poly.type
_entity_poly.pdbx_seq_one_letter_code
_entity_poly.pdbx_strand_id
1 'polypeptide(L)'
;MFCPLTPINITHYTHFFHSTLQQPTQSSNNFNFTFTTKHKHNTKKHSNNNMKLVWSPERATNSYIDTVQAITTINHLSSESGAAELVSSMAAGWNAQLIVETWSHGGVIPTSVGLSIASGHTGGRHVCIVPDEQSRSEYAKNMGEAGMSPEIIVGEPEEVMDGLVGIDFLVVDSRRKDFTRVLRLAKLSGKGAVLICKNANFISKMDSGYIWRSVVARGSRRLVRSVFLPVGKGIHMAHFSAAGGDNSVAAMKHKGRAVHNRWIKHVDQRSGDVHFIRK
;
A
#
# COMPACT_ATOMS: atom_id res chain seq x y z
N MET A 1 -23.30 4.44 -31.87
CA MET A 1 -21.93 4.26 -32.41
C MET A 1 -21.09 3.75 -31.24
N PHE A 2 -20.85 2.45 -31.18
CA PHE A 2 -20.15 1.78 -30.08
C PHE A 2 -18.64 1.99 -30.24
N CYS A 3 -17.97 2.56 -29.24
CA CYS A 3 -16.52 2.48 -29.10
C CYS A 3 -16.18 1.18 -28.33
N PRO A 4 -15.34 0.30 -28.88
CA PRO A 4 -14.92 -0.91 -28.18
C PRO A 4 -13.91 -0.57 -27.08
N LEU A 5 -14.09 -1.22 -25.93
CA LEU A 5 -13.23 -1.19 -24.76
C LEU A 5 -11.80 -1.56 -25.14
N THR A 6 -10.84 -0.66 -24.90
CA THR A 6 -9.42 -0.99 -24.93
C THR A 6 -9.07 -1.83 -23.70
N PRO A 7 -8.35 -2.95 -23.84
CA PRO A 7 -7.89 -3.73 -22.69
C PRO A 7 -6.90 -2.90 -21.87
N ILE A 8 -7.20 -2.73 -20.58
CA ILE A 8 -6.32 -2.07 -19.61
C ILE A 8 -5.01 -2.86 -19.56
N ASN A 9 -3.93 -2.25 -20.07
CA ASN A 9 -2.62 -2.89 -20.14
C ASN A 9 -1.96 -2.88 -18.74
N ILE A 10 -2.21 -3.94 -17.96
CA ILE A 10 -1.73 -4.15 -16.58
C ILE A 10 -0.19 -4.09 -16.49
N THR A 11 0.51 -4.37 -17.59
CA THR A 11 1.98 -4.32 -17.69
C THR A 11 2.55 -2.94 -17.36
N HIS A 12 1.82 -1.85 -17.63
CA HIS A 12 2.27 -0.50 -17.24
C HIS A 12 2.16 -0.25 -15.73
N TYR A 13 1.17 -0.83 -15.05
CA TYR A 13 1.05 -0.70 -13.60
C TYR A 13 2.11 -1.56 -12.90
N THR A 14 2.29 -2.81 -13.33
CA THR A 14 3.35 -3.67 -12.77
C THR A 14 4.76 -3.17 -13.09
N HIS A 15 5.04 -2.59 -14.27
CA HIS A 15 6.32 -1.90 -14.52
C HIS A 15 6.47 -0.61 -13.71
N PHE A 16 5.38 0.15 -13.50
CA PHE A 16 5.41 1.32 -12.61
C PHE A 16 5.74 0.90 -11.17
N PHE A 17 5.24 -0.24 -10.69
CA PHE A 17 5.55 -0.77 -9.35
C PHE A 17 6.91 -1.47 -9.26
N HIS A 18 7.34 -2.22 -10.28
CA HIS A 18 8.62 -2.94 -10.32
C HIS A 18 9.82 -1.98 -10.48
N SER A 19 9.72 -0.97 -11.36
CA SER A 19 10.79 0.03 -11.57
C SER A 19 10.94 1.05 -10.42
N THR A 20 9.92 1.15 -9.57
CA THR A 20 9.84 2.20 -8.53
C THR A 20 10.24 1.69 -7.14
N LEU A 21 10.41 0.36 -6.98
CA LEU A 21 10.71 -0.32 -5.71
C LEU A 21 12.02 -1.13 -5.65
N GLN A 22 12.69 -1.39 -6.77
CA GLN A 22 14.05 -1.96 -6.77
C GLN A 22 15.12 -0.85 -6.81
N GLN A 23 16.09 -0.90 -5.90
CA GLN A 23 17.44 -0.47 -6.25
C GLN A 23 17.98 -1.49 -7.25
N PRO A 24 18.57 -1.08 -8.40
CA PRO A 24 19.16 -2.05 -9.31
C PRO A 24 20.40 -2.67 -8.67
N THR A 25 20.30 -3.92 -8.23
CA THR A 25 21.47 -4.79 -8.08
C THR A 25 21.91 -5.21 -9.47
N GLN A 26 23.10 -4.71 -9.84
CA GLN A 26 24.02 -5.14 -10.89
C GLN A 26 23.46 -5.94 -12.08
N SER A 27 23.58 -5.30 -13.24
CA SER A 27 23.51 -5.91 -14.56
C SER A 27 24.31 -7.20 -14.64
N SER A 28 23.63 -8.25 -15.11
CA SER A 28 24.21 -9.45 -15.68
C SER A 28 25.24 -9.12 -16.77
N ASN A 29 26.51 -9.35 -16.46
CA ASN A 29 27.54 -9.62 -17.45
C ASN A 29 27.98 -11.06 -17.28
N ASN A 30 27.95 -11.81 -18.38
CA ASN A 30 28.45 -13.18 -18.50
C ASN A 30 29.89 -13.26 -17.97
N PHE A 31 30.08 -13.95 -16.85
CA PHE A 31 31.35 -14.58 -16.50
C PHE A 31 31.05 -15.87 -15.73
N ASN A 32 31.37 -17.00 -16.37
CA ASN A 32 31.45 -18.30 -15.69
C ASN A 32 32.57 -18.22 -14.65
N PHE A 33 32.22 -18.37 -13.37
CA PHE A 33 33.19 -18.72 -12.35
C PHE A 33 32.59 -19.76 -11.40
N THR A 34 33.08 -20.99 -11.56
CA THR A 34 32.98 -22.07 -10.59
C THR A 34 33.67 -21.62 -9.31
N PHE A 35 32.98 -21.63 -8.16
CA PHE A 35 33.64 -21.47 -6.87
C PHE A 35 33.27 -22.61 -5.92
N THR A 36 34.33 -23.30 -5.52
CA THR A 36 34.41 -24.40 -4.58
C THR A 36 34.01 -23.96 -3.17
N THR A 37 33.28 -24.83 -2.49
CA THR A 37 32.89 -24.69 -1.09
C THR A 37 34.12 -24.77 -0.18
N LYS A 38 34.36 -23.70 0.58
CA LYS A 38 35.11 -23.79 1.85
C LYS A 38 34.20 -23.30 2.98
N HIS A 39 33.74 -24.25 3.79
CA HIS A 39 33.06 -24.00 5.05
C HIS A 39 33.98 -23.21 5.99
N LYS A 40 33.48 -22.08 6.49
CA LYS A 40 33.98 -21.45 7.71
C LYS A 40 32.79 -21.20 8.61
N HIS A 41 32.64 -22.04 9.63
CA HIS A 41 31.66 -21.83 10.70
C HIS A 41 31.96 -20.50 11.39
N ASN A 42 30.99 -19.59 11.38
CA ASN A 42 30.98 -18.44 12.26
C ASN A 42 29.59 -18.35 12.89
N THR A 43 29.51 -18.71 14.16
CA THR A 43 28.31 -18.63 14.99
C THR A 43 27.95 -17.17 15.23
N LYS A 44 27.04 -16.63 14.41
CA LYS A 44 26.42 -15.33 14.67
C LYS A 44 25.14 -15.52 15.50
N LYS A 45 25.24 -15.03 16.73
CA LYS A 45 24.18 -14.67 17.67
C LYS A 45 22.93 -14.17 16.93
N HIS A 46 21.76 -14.78 17.19
CA HIS A 46 20.47 -14.35 16.64
C HIS A 46 20.18 -12.89 17.02
N SER A 47 20.48 -11.99 16.10
CA SER A 47 19.88 -10.66 16.03
C SER A 47 18.44 -10.86 15.55
N ASN A 48 17.45 -10.43 16.34
CA ASN A 48 16.08 -10.27 15.86
C ASN A 48 16.11 -9.28 14.69
N ASN A 49 16.19 -9.81 13.47
CA ASN A 49 16.14 -9.03 12.25
C ASN A 49 14.78 -8.34 12.20
N ASN A 50 14.77 -7.03 12.45
CA ASN A 50 13.63 -6.17 12.21
C ASN A 50 13.36 -6.13 10.69
N MET A 51 12.65 -7.14 10.17
CA MET A 51 12.45 -7.32 8.74
C MET A 51 11.57 -6.19 8.20
N LYS A 52 12.13 -5.36 7.31
CA LYS A 52 11.40 -4.32 6.57
C LYS A 52 10.33 -4.94 5.69
N LEU A 53 9.27 -4.19 5.36
CA LEU A 53 8.31 -4.63 4.34
C LEU A 53 9.03 -4.78 2.99
N VAL A 54 8.94 -5.98 2.39
CA VAL A 54 9.54 -6.32 1.09
C VAL A 54 8.42 -6.65 0.13
N TRP A 55 8.48 -6.08 -1.08
CA TRP A 55 7.50 -6.31 -2.12
C TRP A 55 7.61 -7.71 -2.72
N SER A 56 6.49 -8.43 -2.83
CA SER A 56 6.34 -9.72 -3.49
C SER A 56 5.42 -9.60 -4.71
N PRO A 57 5.96 -9.66 -5.94
CA PRO A 57 5.15 -9.60 -7.16
C PRO A 57 4.14 -10.75 -7.25
N GLU A 58 4.55 -11.96 -6.86
CA GLU A 58 3.70 -13.16 -6.89
C GLU A 58 2.46 -13.00 -6.02
N ARG A 59 2.62 -12.54 -4.78
CA ARG A 59 1.50 -12.33 -3.86
C ARG A 59 0.60 -11.20 -4.30
N ALA A 60 1.17 -10.14 -4.87
CA ALA A 60 0.40 -9.06 -5.46
C ALA A 60 -0.48 -9.57 -6.62
N THR A 61 0.09 -10.35 -7.53
CA THR A 61 -0.61 -10.92 -8.69
C THR A 61 -1.69 -11.92 -8.27
N ASN A 62 -1.39 -12.85 -7.36
CA ASN A 62 -2.38 -13.84 -6.92
C ASN A 62 -3.55 -13.16 -6.21
N SER A 63 -3.28 -12.21 -5.31
CA SER A 63 -4.35 -11.45 -4.65
C SER A 63 -5.18 -10.63 -5.63
N TYR A 64 -4.58 -10.07 -6.68
CA TYR A 64 -5.31 -9.38 -7.74
C TYR A 64 -6.29 -10.32 -8.44
N ILE A 65 -5.80 -11.48 -8.91
CA ILE A 65 -6.58 -12.45 -9.68
C ILE A 65 -7.76 -12.98 -8.85
N ASP A 66 -7.50 -13.39 -7.61
CA ASP A 66 -8.54 -13.92 -6.73
C ASP A 66 -9.59 -12.84 -6.39
N THR A 67 -9.16 -11.59 -6.25
CA THR A 67 -10.08 -10.45 -6.04
C THR A 67 -10.96 -10.21 -7.26
N VAL A 68 -10.39 -10.23 -8.47
CA VAL A 68 -11.17 -10.12 -9.72
C VAL A 68 -12.21 -11.23 -9.78
N GLN A 69 -11.81 -12.48 -9.53
CA GLN A 69 -12.70 -13.63 -9.56
C GLN A 69 -13.84 -13.48 -8.54
N ALA A 70 -13.51 -13.19 -7.27
CA ALA A 70 -14.50 -13.03 -6.22
C ALA A 70 -15.50 -11.91 -6.53
N ILE A 71 -15.02 -10.73 -6.94
CA ILE A 71 -15.91 -9.60 -7.28
C ILE A 71 -16.79 -9.93 -8.48
N THR A 72 -16.25 -10.61 -9.51
CA THR A 72 -17.04 -11.00 -10.69
C THR A 72 -18.15 -11.98 -10.32
N THR A 73 -17.89 -12.89 -9.37
CA THR A 73 -18.89 -13.85 -8.89
C THR A 73 -19.95 -13.20 -8.00
N ILE A 74 -19.57 -12.25 -7.14
CA ILE A 74 -20.50 -11.59 -6.19
C ILE A 74 -21.32 -10.50 -6.89
N ASN A 75 -20.67 -9.69 -7.71
CA ASN A 75 -21.28 -8.58 -8.44
C ASN A 75 -21.36 -8.94 -9.91
N HIS A 76 -22.44 -9.62 -10.31
CA HIS A 76 -22.66 -10.01 -11.70
C HIS A 76 -22.50 -8.84 -12.72
N LEU A 77 -22.57 -7.56 -12.31
CA LEU A 77 -22.53 -6.37 -13.19
C LEU A 77 -22.01 -5.07 -12.52
N SER A 78 -20.98 -5.03 -11.66
CA SER A 78 -20.53 -3.73 -11.07
C SER A 78 -19.39 -3.04 -11.82
N SER A 79 -19.68 -1.84 -12.34
CA SER A 79 -18.85 -0.95 -13.17
C SER A 79 -17.75 -0.16 -12.45
N GLU A 80 -17.38 -0.53 -11.22
CA GLU A 80 -16.28 0.11 -10.46
C GLU A 80 -15.07 -0.83 -10.28
N SER A 81 -14.81 -1.74 -11.23
CA SER A 81 -13.65 -2.65 -11.17
C SER A 81 -12.34 -1.90 -11.44
N GLY A 82 -11.40 -2.01 -10.53
CA GLY A 82 -10.03 -1.51 -10.64
C GLY A 82 -9.45 -1.08 -9.30
N ALA A 83 -10.26 -0.46 -8.44
CA ALA A 83 -9.78 0.05 -7.15
C ALA A 83 -9.58 -1.08 -6.13
N ALA A 84 -10.50 -2.05 -6.07
CA ALA A 84 -10.45 -3.14 -5.11
C ALA A 84 -9.27 -4.08 -5.39
N GLU A 85 -9.09 -4.44 -6.65
CA GLU A 85 -8.06 -5.31 -7.18
C GLU A 85 -6.67 -4.68 -7.04
N LEU A 86 -6.56 -3.37 -7.30
CA LEU A 86 -5.32 -2.64 -7.06
C LEU A 86 -4.97 -2.63 -5.56
N VAL A 87 -5.93 -2.27 -4.71
CA VAL A 87 -5.71 -2.18 -3.26
C VAL A 87 -5.37 -3.55 -2.65
N SER A 88 -6.03 -4.62 -3.07
CA SER A 88 -5.72 -5.98 -2.61
C SER A 88 -4.32 -6.41 -3.03
N SER A 89 -3.95 -6.18 -4.31
CA SER A 89 -2.60 -6.48 -4.81
C SER A 89 -1.52 -5.73 -4.01
N MET A 90 -1.78 -4.50 -3.60
CA MET A 90 -0.86 -3.71 -2.79
C MET A 90 -0.72 -4.27 -1.37
N ALA A 91 -1.83 -4.58 -0.71
CA ALA A 91 -1.80 -5.14 0.64
C ALA A 91 -1.05 -6.49 0.67
N ALA A 92 -1.36 -7.38 -0.28
CA ALA A 92 -0.70 -8.68 -0.40
C ALA A 92 0.77 -8.56 -0.81
N GLY A 93 1.06 -7.71 -1.80
CA GLY A 93 2.40 -7.48 -2.32
C GLY A 93 3.34 -6.91 -1.29
N TRP A 94 2.88 -6.02 -0.40
CA TRP A 94 3.67 -5.49 0.71
C TRP A 94 3.79 -6.44 1.91
N ASN A 95 3.22 -7.64 1.84
CA ASN A 95 3.16 -8.59 2.95
C ASN A 95 2.56 -7.98 4.24
N ALA A 96 1.47 -7.22 4.10
CA ALA A 96 0.80 -6.57 5.23
C ALA A 96 0.28 -7.62 6.23
N GLN A 97 0.69 -7.52 7.49
CA GLN A 97 0.25 -8.44 8.55
C GLN A 97 -0.94 -7.86 9.31
N LEU A 98 -0.99 -6.54 9.48
CA LEU A 98 -2.17 -5.84 9.98
C LEU A 98 -2.72 -4.90 8.91
N ILE A 99 -3.85 -5.28 8.34
CA ILE A 99 -4.61 -4.53 7.34
C ILE A 99 -5.83 -3.93 8.04
N VAL A 100 -5.93 -2.61 8.03
CA VAL A 100 -7.04 -1.87 8.64
C VAL A 100 -7.77 -1.09 7.55
N GLU A 101 -9.10 -1.14 7.56
CA GLU A 101 -9.92 -0.25 6.76
C GLU A 101 -10.96 0.50 7.59
N THR A 102 -11.47 1.61 7.05
CA THR A 102 -12.68 2.27 7.54
C THR A 102 -13.83 2.06 6.57
N TRP A 103 -14.99 1.71 7.09
CA TRP A 103 -16.21 1.55 6.31
C TRP A 103 -17.35 2.38 6.92
N SER A 104 -18.37 2.71 6.12
CA SER A 104 -19.52 3.52 6.53
C SER A 104 -20.79 2.91 5.96
N HIS A 105 -21.90 3.09 6.67
CA HIS A 105 -23.24 2.66 6.27
C HIS A 105 -23.54 2.92 4.80
N GLY A 106 -24.11 1.92 4.10
CA GLY A 106 -24.35 1.96 2.65
C GLY A 106 -23.08 1.92 1.78
N GLY A 107 -21.93 1.60 2.36
CA GLY A 107 -20.67 1.45 1.64
C GLY A 107 -20.60 0.17 0.82
N VAL A 108 -20.07 0.25 -0.39
CA VAL A 108 -19.79 -0.97 -1.18
C VAL A 108 -18.62 -1.75 -0.58
N ILE A 109 -18.68 -3.08 -0.67
CA ILE A 109 -17.68 -4.01 -0.11
C ILE A 109 -16.58 -4.56 -1.05
N PRO A 110 -16.49 -4.26 -2.37
CA PRO A 110 -15.44 -4.86 -3.21
C PRO A 110 -14.01 -4.68 -2.68
N THR A 111 -13.67 -3.48 -2.16
CA THR A 111 -12.36 -3.25 -1.53
C THR A 111 -12.18 -4.12 -0.28
N SER A 112 -13.20 -4.21 0.56
CA SER A 112 -13.21 -5.03 1.79
C SER A 112 -13.03 -6.53 1.50
N VAL A 113 -13.66 -7.02 0.42
CA VAL A 113 -13.46 -8.38 -0.10
C VAL A 113 -12.00 -8.56 -0.53
N GLY A 114 -11.47 -7.64 -1.33
CA GLY A 114 -10.07 -7.67 -1.76
C GLY A 114 -9.07 -7.63 -0.60
N LEU A 115 -9.32 -6.84 0.44
CA LEU A 115 -8.48 -6.78 1.64
C LEU A 115 -8.52 -8.09 2.45
N SER A 116 -9.69 -8.73 2.52
CA SER A 116 -9.83 -10.05 3.14
C SER A 116 -9.04 -11.11 2.38
N ILE A 117 -9.12 -11.12 1.05
CA ILE A 117 -8.32 -12.00 0.18
C ILE A 117 -6.82 -11.75 0.37
N ALA A 118 -6.40 -10.48 0.38
CA ALA A 118 -5.01 -10.11 0.63
C ALA A 118 -4.52 -10.59 2.00
N SER A 119 -5.36 -10.50 3.04
CA SER A 119 -5.03 -11.03 4.36
C SER A 119 -4.80 -12.55 4.34
N GLY A 120 -5.59 -13.30 3.56
CA GLY A 120 -5.39 -14.73 3.33
C GLY A 120 -4.05 -15.05 2.67
N HIS A 121 -3.68 -14.32 1.61
CA HIS A 121 -2.37 -14.44 0.93
C HIS A 121 -1.18 -14.06 1.81
N THR A 122 -1.44 -13.35 2.92
CA THR A 122 -0.39 -12.86 3.82
C THR A 122 -0.30 -13.59 5.14
N GLY A 123 -1.29 -14.44 5.47
CA GLY A 123 -1.50 -14.92 6.83
C GLY A 123 -1.75 -13.77 7.82
N GLY A 124 -2.16 -12.59 7.32
CA GLY A 124 -2.39 -11.39 8.10
C GLY A 124 -3.82 -11.31 8.64
N ARG A 125 -4.10 -10.21 9.34
CA ARG A 125 -5.42 -9.87 9.90
C ARG A 125 -6.03 -8.71 9.13
N HIS A 126 -7.31 -8.85 8.77
CA HIS A 126 -8.12 -7.78 8.23
C HIS A 126 -9.10 -7.26 9.28
N VAL A 127 -8.98 -5.98 9.63
CA VAL A 127 -9.81 -5.28 10.60
C VAL A 127 -10.57 -4.15 9.91
N CYS A 128 -11.88 -4.11 10.07
CA CYS A 128 -12.75 -3.04 9.59
C CYS A 128 -13.27 -2.20 10.76
N ILE A 129 -13.07 -0.89 10.67
CA ILE A 129 -13.60 0.09 11.63
C ILE A 129 -14.91 0.66 11.07
N VAL A 130 -15.97 0.57 11.85
CA VAL A 130 -17.30 1.08 11.51
C VAL A 130 -17.79 2.04 12.60
N PRO A 131 -18.64 3.04 12.26
CA PRO A 131 -19.03 4.07 13.22
C PRO A 131 -20.03 3.59 14.28
N ASP A 132 -20.90 2.63 13.94
CA ASP A 132 -22.01 2.21 14.79
C ASP A 132 -22.41 0.75 14.54
N GLU A 133 -23.27 0.21 15.41
CA GLU A 133 -23.71 -1.20 15.37
C GLU A 133 -24.59 -1.52 14.15
N GLN A 134 -25.31 -0.51 13.62
CA GLN A 134 -26.08 -0.66 12.39
C GLN A 134 -25.14 -0.88 11.20
N SER A 135 -24.06 -0.11 11.12
CA SER A 135 -22.99 -0.26 10.14
C SER A 135 -22.28 -1.60 10.31
N ARG A 136 -22.05 -2.06 11.54
CA ARG A 136 -21.50 -3.41 11.80
C ARG A 136 -22.38 -4.50 11.23
N SER A 137 -23.68 -4.45 11.52
CA SER A 137 -24.63 -5.48 11.08
C SER A 137 -24.73 -5.54 9.56
N GLU A 138 -24.80 -4.39 8.90
CA GLU A 138 -24.85 -4.30 7.44
C GLU A 138 -23.54 -4.80 6.80
N TYR A 139 -22.39 -4.34 7.31
CA TYR A 139 -21.08 -4.76 6.80
C TYR A 139 -20.86 -6.27 6.99
N ALA A 140 -21.17 -6.81 8.18
CA ALA A 140 -21.05 -8.23 8.49
C ALA A 140 -21.94 -9.08 7.58
N LYS A 141 -23.18 -8.64 7.33
CA LYS A 141 -24.10 -9.31 6.39
C LYS A 141 -23.52 -9.35 4.98
N ASN A 142 -23.15 -8.19 4.43
CA ASN A 142 -22.65 -8.09 3.06
C ASN A 142 -21.33 -8.89 2.89
N MET A 143 -20.43 -8.81 3.87
CA MET A 143 -19.19 -9.61 3.86
C MET A 143 -19.47 -11.10 3.99
N GLY A 144 -20.44 -11.50 4.81
CA GLY A 144 -20.85 -12.90 4.96
C GLY A 144 -21.46 -13.47 3.67
N GLU A 145 -22.27 -12.70 2.95
CA GLU A 145 -22.79 -13.06 1.61
C GLU A 145 -21.65 -13.23 0.59
N ALA A 146 -20.55 -12.50 0.75
CA ALA A 146 -19.32 -12.64 -0.02
C ALA A 146 -18.39 -13.78 0.47
N GLY A 147 -18.78 -14.55 1.50
CA GLY A 147 -17.97 -15.62 2.08
C GLY A 147 -16.77 -15.13 2.90
N MET A 148 -16.80 -13.88 3.36
CA MET A 148 -15.72 -13.22 4.11
C MET A 148 -16.14 -12.94 5.55
N SER A 149 -15.18 -12.98 6.49
CA SER A 149 -15.42 -12.75 7.92
C SER A 149 -14.30 -11.93 8.57
N PRO A 150 -14.12 -10.66 8.18
CA PRO A 150 -13.13 -9.78 8.79
C PRO A 150 -13.46 -9.45 10.26
N GLU A 151 -12.45 -9.04 11.02
CA GLU A 151 -12.65 -8.49 12.37
C GLU A 151 -13.31 -7.12 12.27
N ILE A 152 -14.38 -6.88 13.03
CA ILE A 152 -15.13 -5.61 12.98
C ILE A 152 -15.04 -4.92 14.34
N ILE A 153 -14.59 -3.67 14.34
CA ILE A 153 -14.55 -2.83 15.54
C ILE A 153 -15.49 -1.65 15.33
N VAL A 154 -16.38 -1.44 16.30
CA VAL A 154 -17.31 -0.31 16.34
C VAL A 154 -16.73 0.76 17.23
N GLY A 155 -16.72 2.01 16.77
CA GLY A 155 -16.41 3.15 17.61
C GLY A 155 -15.77 4.32 16.89
N GLU A 156 -15.49 5.35 17.67
CA GLU A 156 -14.84 6.57 17.19
C GLU A 156 -13.34 6.35 16.92
N PRO A 157 -12.75 7.09 15.96
CA PRO A 157 -11.34 6.95 15.59
C PRO A 157 -10.37 6.98 16.76
N GLU A 158 -10.58 7.84 17.75
CA GLU A 158 -9.71 8.00 18.92
C GLU A 158 -9.58 6.72 19.74
N GLU A 159 -10.71 6.09 20.04
CA GLU A 159 -10.78 4.91 20.91
C GLU A 159 -10.26 3.69 20.16
N VAL A 160 -10.73 3.49 18.93
CA VAL A 160 -10.40 2.32 18.12
C VAL A 160 -8.93 2.32 17.72
N MET A 161 -8.38 3.46 17.31
CA MET A 161 -6.99 3.54 16.86
C MET A 161 -5.98 3.43 18.01
N ASP A 162 -6.40 3.61 19.26
CA ASP A 162 -5.51 3.40 20.41
C ASP A 162 -5.17 1.91 20.60
N GLY A 163 -6.14 1.02 20.36
CA GLY A 163 -5.96 -0.43 20.44
C GLY A 163 -5.22 -1.06 19.25
N LEU A 164 -5.15 -0.36 18.10
CA LEU A 164 -4.55 -0.88 16.88
C LEU A 164 -3.08 -0.44 16.73
N VAL A 165 -2.16 -1.28 17.20
CA VAL A 165 -0.71 -1.04 17.12
C VAL A 165 -0.09 -1.87 16.00
N GLY A 166 0.79 -1.25 15.23
CA GLY A 166 1.60 -1.95 14.23
C GLY A 166 0.92 -2.08 12.87
N ILE A 167 0.15 -1.07 12.46
CA ILE A 167 -0.57 -1.09 11.18
C ILE A 167 0.41 -1.06 10.02
N ASP A 168 0.41 -2.11 9.18
CA ASP A 168 1.23 -2.20 7.97
C ASP A 168 0.49 -1.58 6.77
N PHE A 169 -0.83 -1.68 6.73
CA PHE A 169 -1.66 -1.23 5.62
C PHE A 169 -2.96 -0.60 6.13
N LEU A 170 -3.25 0.65 5.75
CA LEU A 170 -4.46 1.38 6.17
C LEU A 170 -5.20 1.93 4.97
N VAL A 171 -6.49 1.60 4.84
CA VAL A 171 -7.39 2.14 3.81
C VAL A 171 -8.48 2.99 4.45
N VAL A 172 -8.50 4.29 4.15
CA VAL A 172 -9.54 5.21 4.60
C VAL A 172 -10.42 5.65 3.43
N ASP A 173 -11.71 5.87 3.69
CA ASP A 173 -12.62 6.47 2.73
C ASP A 173 -12.64 7.99 2.89
N SER A 174 -12.17 8.72 1.88
CA SER A 174 -12.05 10.18 1.95
C SER A 174 -13.41 10.88 2.04
N ARG A 175 -14.51 10.19 1.73
CA ARG A 175 -15.86 10.76 1.88
C ARG A 175 -16.28 10.93 3.35
N ARG A 176 -15.64 10.20 4.27
CA ARG A 176 -15.89 10.35 5.69
C ARG A 176 -15.30 11.65 6.20
N LYS A 177 -15.96 12.31 7.16
CA LYS A 177 -15.46 13.58 7.73
C LYS A 177 -14.21 13.39 8.60
N ASP A 178 -14.06 12.22 9.18
CA ASP A 178 -13.02 11.87 10.14
C ASP A 178 -11.78 11.18 9.52
N PHE A 179 -11.73 10.99 8.20
CA PHE A 179 -10.65 10.22 7.55
C PHE A 179 -9.25 10.76 7.89
N THR A 180 -9.09 12.10 7.92
CA THR A 180 -7.82 12.73 8.28
C THR A 180 -7.45 12.47 9.74
N ARG A 181 -8.44 12.32 10.62
CA ARG A 181 -8.25 12.03 12.04
C ARG A 181 -7.77 10.58 12.21
N VAL A 182 -8.39 9.63 11.53
CA VAL A 182 -7.96 8.22 11.48
C VAL A 182 -6.51 8.11 11.02
N LEU A 183 -6.15 8.75 9.90
CA LEU A 183 -4.78 8.76 9.39
C LEU A 183 -3.77 9.31 10.41
N ARG A 184 -4.13 10.37 11.14
CA ARG A 184 -3.27 11.01 12.16
C ARG A 184 -3.10 10.17 13.41
N LEU A 185 -4.08 9.33 13.75
CA LEU A 185 -4.05 8.49 14.96
C LEU A 185 -3.38 7.13 14.72
N ALA A 186 -3.14 6.75 13.46
CA ALA A 186 -2.59 5.46 13.10
C ALA A 186 -1.21 5.17 13.71
N LYS A 187 -1.13 4.14 14.56
CA LYS A 187 0.12 3.61 15.10
C LYS A 187 0.74 2.62 14.10
N LEU A 188 1.46 3.17 13.13
CA LEU A 188 2.07 2.41 12.04
C LEU A 188 3.07 1.34 12.53
N SER A 189 3.35 0.36 11.69
CA SER A 189 4.32 -0.72 11.94
C SER A 189 5.77 -0.25 11.97
N GLY A 190 6.60 -0.96 12.75
CA GLY A 190 8.05 -0.75 12.77
C GLY A 190 8.74 -1.10 11.45
N LYS A 191 8.07 -1.90 10.60
CA LYS A 191 8.60 -2.41 9.33
C LYS A 191 8.40 -1.46 8.14
N GLY A 192 7.60 -0.41 8.34
CA GLY A 192 7.08 0.47 7.30
C GLY A 192 5.56 0.37 7.25
N ALA A 193 4.91 1.24 6.48
CA ALA A 193 3.46 1.13 6.28
C ALA A 193 3.01 1.79 4.98
N VAL A 194 1.88 1.33 4.45
CA VAL A 194 1.22 1.93 3.28
C VAL A 194 -0.17 2.43 3.70
N LEU A 195 -0.43 3.71 3.44
CA LEU A 195 -1.73 4.34 3.69
C LEU A 195 -2.39 4.71 2.37
N ILE A 196 -3.68 4.46 2.27
CA ILE A 196 -4.50 4.67 1.09
C ILE A 196 -5.74 5.46 1.47
N CYS A 197 -6.00 6.53 0.73
CA CYS A 197 -7.28 7.23 0.72
C CYS A 197 -8.01 6.83 -0.57
N LYS A 198 -9.15 6.12 -0.45
CA LYS A 198 -10.06 5.89 -1.59
C LYS A 198 -11.06 7.03 -1.73
N ASN A 199 -11.67 7.17 -2.90
CA ASN A 199 -12.57 8.27 -3.24
C ASN A 199 -11.89 9.65 -3.12
N ALA A 200 -10.61 9.71 -3.50
CA ALA A 200 -9.71 10.83 -3.26
C ALA A 200 -9.71 11.91 -4.37
N ASN A 201 -10.66 11.90 -5.31
CA ASN A 201 -10.70 12.85 -6.43
C ASN A 201 -10.64 14.34 -6.04
N PHE A 202 -11.10 14.70 -4.85
CA PHE A 202 -11.02 16.08 -4.35
C PHE A 202 -9.70 16.37 -3.60
N ILE A 203 -8.97 15.34 -3.17
CA ILE A 203 -7.69 15.48 -2.48
C ILE A 203 -6.63 16.03 -3.43
N SER A 204 -6.71 15.75 -4.73
CA SER A 204 -5.84 16.38 -5.74
C SER A 204 -6.00 17.90 -5.82
N LYS A 205 -7.16 18.43 -5.37
CA LYS A 205 -7.44 19.87 -5.25
C LYS A 205 -7.01 20.46 -3.90
N MET A 206 -6.90 19.62 -2.86
CA MET A 206 -6.26 20.00 -1.59
C MET A 206 -4.74 19.89 -1.75
N ASP A 207 -3.97 20.58 -0.91
CA ASP A 207 -2.52 20.36 -0.85
C ASP A 207 -2.29 18.91 -0.36
N SER A 208 -2.06 17.99 -1.31
CA SER A 208 -1.77 16.57 -1.05
C SER A 208 -0.63 16.37 -0.05
N GLY A 209 0.30 17.32 0.03
CA GLY A 209 1.37 17.34 1.03
C GLY A 209 0.89 17.62 2.44
N TYR A 210 -0.24 18.34 2.63
CA TYR A 210 -0.80 18.61 3.96
C TYR A 210 -1.30 17.35 4.67
N ILE A 211 -2.00 16.45 3.95
CA ILE A 211 -2.55 15.22 4.53
C ILE A 211 -1.42 14.36 5.11
N TRP A 212 -0.40 14.07 4.30
CA TRP A 212 0.70 13.20 4.73
C TRP A 212 1.64 13.87 5.74
N ARG A 213 1.85 15.19 5.66
CA ARG A 213 2.59 15.94 6.70
C ARG A 213 1.97 15.75 8.08
N SER A 214 0.64 15.71 8.16
CA SER A 214 -0.05 15.53 9.43
C SER A 214 0.14 14.13 10.05
N VAL A 215 0.40 13.12 9.21
CA VAL A 215 0.75 11.76 9.66
C VAL A 215 2.21 11.70 10.15
N VAL A 216 3.13 12.36 9.43
CA VAL A 216 4.56 12.44 9.82
C VAL A 216 4.74 13.16 11.17
N ALA A 217 3.93 14.17 11.47
CA ALA A 217 4.07 15.00 12.66
C ALA A 217 3.93 14.25 14.00
N ARG A 218 3.39 13.02 14.03
CA ARG A 218 3.19 12.24 15.27
C ARG A 218 4.22 11.12 15.48
N GLY A 219 5.25 10.99 14.64
CA GLY A 219 6.21 9.89 14.83
C GLY A 219 7.56 10.07 14.13
N SER A 220 8.46 9.11 14.38
CA SER A 220 9.79 9.05 13.76
C SER A 220 9.79 8.52 12.31
N ARG A 221 8.62 8.42 11.66
CA ARG A 221 8.47 7.80 10.34
C ARG A 221 8.44 8.84 9.24
N ARG A 222 9.25 8.64 8.22
CA ARG A 222 9.35 9.53 7.08
C ARG A 222 8.40 9.08 5.97
N LEU A 223 7.73 10.04 5.33
CA LEU A 223 7.08 9.82 4.04
C LEU A 223 8.15 9.51 2.98
N VAL A 224 8.13 8.28 2.46
CA VAL A 224 9.07 7.84 1.41
C VAL A 224 8.59 8.32 0.05
N ARG A 225 7.31 8.09 -0.24
CA ARG A 225 6.68 8.44 -1.52
C ARG A 225 5.17 8.54 -1.33
N SER A 226 4.55 9.43 -2.09
CA SER A 226 3.10 9.47 -2.29
C SER A 226 2.77 9.50 -3.77
N VAL A 227 1.60 8.99 -4.14
CA VAL A 227 1.10 8.99 -5.53
C VAL A 227 -0.41 9.09 -5.53
N PHE A 228 -0.95 9.88 -6.47
CA PHE A 228 -2.37 9.88 -6.81
C PHE A 228 -2.57 9.05 -8.07
N LEU A 229 -3.55 8.15 -8.04
CA LEU A 229 -3.90 7.25 -9.14
C LEU A 229 -5.37 7.50 -9.52
N PRO A 230 -5.68 7.76 -10.80
CA PRO A 230 -7.04 8.01 -11.29
C PRO A 230 -7.81 6.68 -11.49
N VAL A 231 -7.80 5.82 -10.48
CA VAL A 231 -8.49 4.52 -10.50
C VAL A 231 -9.76 4.62 -9.66
N GLY A 232 -10.90 4.18 -10.21
CA GLY A 232 -12.21 4.38 -9.61
C GLY A 232 -12.50 5.87 -9.38
N LYS A 233 -12.92 6.24 -8.17
CA LYS A 233 -13.11 7.65 -7.74
C LYS A 233 -11.84 8.28 -7.16
N GLY A 234 -10.68 7.81 -7.61
CA GLY A 234 -9.36 8.30 -7.22
C GLY A 234 -8.81 7.61 -5.97
N ILE A 235 -7.52 7.28 -6.04
CA ILE A 235 -6.75 6.66 -4.96
C ILE A 235 -5.54 7.55 -4.67
N HIS A 236 -5.40 7.98 -3.42
CA HIS A 236 -4.19 8.67 -2.97
C HIS A 236 -3.44 7.81 -1.96
N MET A 237 -2.24 7.42 -2.33
CA MET A 237 -1.41 6.48 -1.59
C MET A 237 -0.18 7.17 -1.01
N ALA A 238 0.27 6.73 0.15
CA ALA A 238 1.55 7.08 0.73
C ALA A 238 2.24 5.88 1.37
N HIS A 239 3.54 5.74 1.11
CA HIS A 239 4.42 4.76 1.74
C HIS A 239 5.31 5.45 2.78
N PHE A 240 5.35 4.88 3.98
CA PHE A 240 6.10 5.36 5.14
C PHE A 240 7.21 4.39 5.50
N SER A 241 8.37 4.93 5.87
CA SER A 241 9.56 4.14 6.17
C SER A 241 9.42 3.31 7.44
N ALA A 242 10.21 2.23 7.52
CA ALA A 242 10.48 1.53 8.77
C ALA A 242 11.00 2.48 9.87
N ALA A 243 10.75 2.12 11.13
CA ALA A 243 11.30 2.82 12.28
C ALA A 243 12.83 2.64 12.32
N GLY A 244 13.56 3.74 12.58
CA GLY A 244 15.03 3.70 12.65
C GLY A 244 15.74 3.52 11.30
N GLY A 245 15.06 3.76 10.17
CA GLY A 245 15.73 3.82 8.87
C GLY A 245 16.75 4.96 8.83
N ASP A 246 18.02 4.62 8.59
CA ASP A 246 19.15 5.55 8.55
C ASP A 246 18.81 6.88 7.88
N ASN A 247 19.27 7.96 8.53
CA ASN A 247 19.12 9.38 8.18
C ASN A 247 19.75 9.81 6.83
N SER A 248 19.85 8.94 5.82
CA SER A 248 20.63 9.18 4.61
C SER A 248 19.97 10.10 3.57
N VAL A 249 18.77 10.63 3.82
CA VAL A 249 18.11 11.56 2.89
C VAL A 249 17.54 12.82 3.54
N ALA A 250 17.86 13.11 4.81
CA ALA A 250 17.44 14.37 5.45
C ALA A 250 18.47 15.00 6.41
N ALA A 251 19.56 14.31 6.77
CA ALA A 251 20.63 14.89 7.58
C ALA A 251 21.96 14.90 6.82
N MET A 252 22.06 15.75 5.81
CA MET A 252 23.36 16.26 5.35
C MET A 252 23.29 17.77 5.18
N LYS A 253 22.97 18.48 6.27
CA LYS A 253 23.55 19.80 6.52
C LYS A 253 24.92 19.59 7.17
N HIS A 254 25.85 18.99 6.43
CA HIS A 254 27.27 19.16 6.70
C HIS A 254 27.84 20.01 5.56
N LYS A 255 28.38 21.16 5.97
CA LYS A 255 29.14 22.08 5.15
C LYS A 255 30.16 21.32 4.30
N GLY A 256 30.15 21.57 2.99
CA GLY A 256 31.31 21.34 2.12
C GLY A 256 31.57 19.91 1.61
N ARG A 257 30.70 19.38 0.74
CA ARG A 257 31.10 18.64 -0.48
C ARG A 257 29.87 18.29 -1.31
N ALA A 258 29.81 18.76 -2.55
CA ALA A 258 28.75 18.41 -3.48
C ALA A 258 28.81 16.91 -3.79
N VAL A 259 27.77 16.16 -3.38
CA VAL A 259 27.65 14.72 -3.68
C VAL A 259 27.13 14.58 -5.12
N HIS A 260 28.03 14.22 -6.03
CA HIS A 260 27.81 14.00 -7.47
C HIS A 260 27.09 12.68 -7.81
N ASN A 261 26.25 12.14 -6.93
CA ASN A 261 25.59 10.85 -7.17
C ASN A 261 24.08 10.95 -6.97
N ARG A 262 23.44 11.90 -7.67
CA ARG A 262 21.98 12.03 -7.66
C ARG A 262 21.41 11.45 -8.95
N TRP A 263 20.65 10.37 -8.82
CA TRP A 263 19.82 9.84 -9.89
C TRP A 263 18.59 10.72 -10.06
N ILE A 264 18.31 11.10 -11.30
CA ILE A 264 17.16 11.90 -11.69
C ILE A 264 16.23 10.98 -12.47
N LYS A 265 15.01 10.77 -11.94
CA LYS A 265 13.93 10.09 -12.65
C LYS A 265 13.16 11.13 -13.47
N HIS A 266 13.21 11.02 -14.78
CA HIS A 266 12.41 11.81 -15.71
C HIS A 266 11.32 10.91 -16.30
N VAL A 267 10.09 11.42 -16.42
CA VAL A 267 8.98 10.71 -17.05
C VAL A 267 8.54 11.56 -18.23
N ASP A 268 8.64 10.99 -19.43
CA ASP A 268 8.15 11.65 -20.64
C ASP A 268 6.63 11.74 -20.58
N GLN A 269 6.09 12.96 -20.69
CA GLN A 269 4.65 13.20 -20.53
C GLN A 269 3.82 12.71 -21.72
N ARG A 270 4.43 12.42 -22.86
CA ARG A 270 3.76 12.03 -24.10
C ARG A 270 3.81 10.52 -24.33
N SER A 271 4.94 9.87 -24.06
CA SER A 271 5.10 8.43 -24.20
C SER A 271 4.89 7.65 -22.89
N GLY A 272 5.07 8.31 -21.73
CA GLY A 272 5.04 7.65 -20.43
C GLY A 272 6.35 6.91 -20.07
N ASP A 273 7.37 7.02 -20.92
CA ASP A 273 8.66 6.37 -20.68
C ASP A 273 9.40 6.99 -19.49
N VAL A 274 10.13 6.14 -18.76
CA VAL A 274 10.90 6.53 -17.58
C VAL A 274 12.39 6.50 -17.90
N HIS A 275 13.03 7.67 -17.82
CA HIS A 275 14.47 7.82 -17.98
C HIS A 275 15.15 8.04 -16.62
N PHE A 276 16.28 7.35 -16.40
CA PHE A 276 17.13 7.56 -15.24
C PHE A 276 18.43 8.21 -15.68
N ILE A 277 18.64 9.45 -15.24
CA ILE A 277 19.83 10.24 -15.60
C ILE A 277 20.71 10.35 -14.36
N ARG A 278 22.00 10.04 -14.53
CA ARG A 278 23.01 10.26 -13.48
C ARG A 278 23.71 11.59 -13.74
N LYS A 279 23.79 12.42 -12.71
CA LYS A 279 24.64 13.63 -12.69
C LYS A 279 26.09 13.28 -12.39
#